data_AF-A0A7V4J618-F1
#
_entry.id   AF-A0A7V4J618-F1
#
_cell.length_a   1.000
_cell.length_b   1.000
_cell.length_c   1.000
_cell.angle_alpha   90.00
_cell.angle_beta   90.00
_cell.angle_gamma   90.00
#
_symmetry.space_group_name_H-M   'P 1'
#
loop_
_entity.id
_entity.type
_entity.pdbx_description
1 polymer ?
#
loop_
_entity_poly.entity_id
_entity_poly.type
_entity_poly.pdbx_seq_one_letter_code
_entity_poly.pdbx_strand_id
1 'polypeptide(L)'
;MGISASVHDIQAGVQMPAAMTTNTAQPRVQARMAPPGHPSGDSAAADKERNQRLRELRDEIQDLRSVLASVRSGESKLADVADYIDKARSDVRALLTLIPGAEPVRRITNTWDQIELTGLIRDPRTLPDAQELLRQLTSLDQLCRRIEFQVGLITIPERVNEWLRLARPGYFFPFHMVFEDELPDVEERTRLLNHLAWAPRVLEGGLVSVETGLIYRYSENPLHRLGTLAGVGLAILVAAMLAIGVCYLPVKDWPLSPENASAVLVGWGAVLMGVLVHIGVATAKQSQSQAGRPPIIAAGDALLWINARFGYILLKVLMALIGLFALAFAAGPGKVTPLNAFLIGYSLDSVVEVFGVAMEQRATAHMSTIQRRIANRSPDA
;
A
#
# COMPACT_ATOMS: atom_id res chain seq x y z
N MET A 1 44.55 44.13 24.00
CA MET A 1 45.43 44.18 22.82
C MET A 1 44.91 43.16 21.83
N GLY A 2 44.23 43.64 20.78
CA GLY A 2 43.60 42.79 19.77
C GLY A 2 44.59 42.40 18.67
N ILE A 3 44.54 41.15 18.25
CA ILE A 3 45.24 40.67 17.06
C ILE A 3 44.16 40.29 16.05
N SER A 4 44.05 41.13 15.04
CA SER A 4 43.33 40.90 13.79
C SER A 4 44.15 39.95 12.92
N ALA A 5 43.54 38.86 12.47
CA ALA A 5 44.12 37.99 11.46
C ALA A 5 43.11 37.85 10.30
N SER A 6 43.49 38.50 9.20
CA SER A 6 42.90 38.43 7.87
C SER A 6 42.94 37.00 7.32
N VAL A 7 41.78 36.47 6.92
CA VAL A 7 41.68 35.24 6.13
C VAL A 7 41.48 35.67 4.67
N HIS A 8 42.55 35.52 3.91
CA HIS A 8 42.59 35.74 2.46
C HIS A 8 41.93 34.58 1.72
N ASP A 9 41.17 34.96 0.69
CA ASP A 9 40.62 34.15 -0.38
C ASP A 9 41.59 33.12 -0.97
N ILE A 10 41.16 31.85 -1.02
CA ILE A 10 41.67 30.85 -1.94
C ILE A 10 40.48 30.30 -2.72
N GLN A 11 40.14 30.98 -3.83
CA GLN A 11 39.30 30.41 -4.89
C GLN A 11 40.17 29.52 -5.78
N ALA A 12 40.20 28.22 -5.49
CA ALA A 12 40.71 27.21 -6.40
C ALA A 12 39.59 26.79 -7.36
N GLY A 13 39.70 27.20 -8.63
CA GLY A 13 38.81 26.79 -9.70
C GLY A 13 38.99 25.31 -10.05
N VAL A 14 38.00 24.50 -9.70
CA VAL A 14 37.85 23.13 -10.21
C VAL A 14 37.01 23.19 -11.49
N GLN A 15 37.68 23.11 -12.65
CA GLN A 15 37.02 22.85 -13.92
C GLN A 15 36.49 21.41 -13.92
N MET A 16 35.17 21.26 -13.83
CA MET A 16 34.48 20.00 -14.03
C MET A 16 34.51 19.64 -15.53
N PRO A 17 34.95 18.43 -15.93
CA PRO A 17 34.87 18.00 -17.31
C PRO A 17 33.40 17.82 -17.73
N ALA A 18 33.10 18.27 -18.95
CA ALA A 18 31.79 18.16 -19.58
C ALA A 18 31.32 16.70 -19.60
N ALA A 19 30.18 16.44 -18.93
CA ALA A 19 29.53 15.15 -18.94
C ALA A 19 29.05 14.82 -20.37
N MET A 20 29.74 13.88 -21.01
CA MET A 20 29.39 13.34 -22.31
C MET A 20 28.21 12.39 -22.12
N THR A 21 26.99 12.91 -22.24
CA THR A 21 25.75 12.12 -22.17
C THR A 21 25.57 11.32 -23.46
N THR A 22 26.09 10.09 -23.50
CA THR A 22 25.76 9.11 -24.52
C THR A 22 24.37 8.54 -24.22
N ASN A 23 23.37 9.09 -24.90
CA ASN A 23 21.98 8.64 -24.84
C ASN A 23 21.80 7.40 -25.72
N THR A 24 22.27 6.25 -25.24
CA THR A 24 22.06 4.96 -25.91
C THR A 24 20.65 4.46 -25.57
N ALA A 25 19.68 4.83 -26.39
CA ALA A 25 18.31 4.33 -26.31
C ALA A 25 18.29 2.81 -26.53
N GLN A 26 18.32 2.04 -25.43
CA GLN A 26 18.06 0.60 -25.49
C GLN A 26 16.58 0.38 -25.86
N PRO A 27 16.29 -0.47 -26.86
CA PRO A 27 14.92 -0.83 -27.19
C PRO A 27 14.27 -1.55 -25.99
N ARG A 28 13.32 -0.88 -25.34
CA ARG A 28 12.44 -1.49 -24.33
C ARG A 28 11.59 -2.55 -25.03
N VAL A 29 12.03 -3.81 -24.98
CA VAL A 29 11.18 -4.97 -25.26
C VAL A 29 10.12 -5.03 -24.16
N GLN A 30 8.99 -4.34 -24.38
CA GLN A 30 7.79 -4.55 -23.57
C GLN A 30 7.27 -5.95 -23.93
N ALA A 31 7.68 -6.95 -23.15
CA ALA A 31 7.10 -8.27 -23.19
C ALA A 31 5.60 -8.14 -22.86
N ARG A 32 4.76 -8.12 -23.89
CA ARG A 32 3.32 -8.29 -23.76
C ARG A 32 3.10 -9.71 -23.22
N MET A 33 3.01 -9.86 -21.90
CA MET A 33 2.60 -11.11 -21.30
C MET A 33 1.15 -11.40 -21.72
N ALA A 34 0.91 -12.58 -22.28
CA ALA A 34 -0.44 -13.04 -22.56
C ALA A 34 -1.26 -13.05 -21.26
N PRO A 35 -2.56 -12.72 -21.31
CA PRO A 35 -3.41 -12.78 -20.13
C PRO A 35 -3.43 -14.20 -19.56
N PRO A 36 -3.30 -14.40 -18.23
CA PRO A 36 -3.45 -15.73 -17.64
C PRO A 36 -4.85 -16.26 -17.94
N GLY A 37 -4.94 -17.48 -18.49
CA GLY A 37 -6.21 -18.18 -18.66
C GLY A 37 -6.80 -18.55 -17.29
N HIS A 38 -8.13 -18.63 -17.20
CA HIS A 38 -8.77 -19.11 -15.98
C HIS A 38 -8.35 -20.56 -15.69
N PRO A 39 -7.80 -20.87 -14.51
CA PRO A 39 -7.41 -22.23 -14.16
C PRO A 39 -8.64 -23.14 -14.08
N SER A 40 -8.55 -24.34 -14.66
CA SER A 40 -9.52 -25.42 -14.43
C SER A 40 -9.53 -25.84 -12.96
N GLY A 41 -10.59 -26.52 -12.50
CA GLY A 41 -10.73 -26.93 -11.09
C GLY A 41 -9.54 -27.74 -10.54
N ASP A 42 -8.97 -28.63 -11.35
CA ASP A 42 -7.79 -29.42 -10.99
C ASP A 42 -6.51 -28.55 -10.87
N SER A 43 -6.42 -27.47 -11.65
CA SER A 43 -5.33 -26.49 -11.55
C SER A 43 -5.38 -25.74 -10.22
N ALA A 44 -6.58 -25.41 -9.73
CA ALA A 44 -6.72 -24.63 -8.50
C ALA A 44 -6.21 -25.38 -7.25
N ALA A 45 -6.41 -26.70 -7.18
CA ALA A 45 -5.89 -27.51 -6.08
C ALA A 45 -4.34 -27.61 -6.13
N ALA A 46 -3.79 -27.85 -7.32
CA ALA A 46 -2.34 -27.89 -7.54
C ALA A 46 -1.68 -26.52 -7.28
N ASP A 47 -2.33 -25.42 -7.66
CA ASP A 47 -1.85 -24.06 -7.40
C ASP A 47 -1.82 -23.76 -5.89
N LYS A 48 -2.84 -24.19 -5.13
CA LYS A 48 -2.86 -24.05 -3.66
C LYS A 48 -1.76 -24.84 -2.99
N GLU A 49 -1.56 -26.11 -3.39
CA GLU A 49 -0.47 -26.94 -2.86
C GLU A 49 0.89 -26.31 -3.18
N ARG A 50 1.11 -25.88 -4.43
CA ARG A 50 2.32 -25.16 -4.84
C ARG A 50 2.56 -23.92 -3.97
N ASN A 51 1.53 -23.11 -3.75
CA ASN A 51 1.64 -21.86 -3.00
C ASN A 51 1.82 -22.11 -1.49
N GLN A 52 1.38 -23.26 -0.97
CA GLN A 52 1.70 -23.71 0.38
C GLN A 52 3.17 -24.10 0.50
N ARG A 53 3.70 -24.90 -0.44
CA ARG A 53 5.13 -25.26 -0.47
C ARG A 53 6.06 -24.05 -0.63
N LEU A 54 5.64 -23.06 -1.42
CA LEU A 54 6.39 -21.80 -1.55
C LEU A 54 6.42 -21.02 -0.23
N ARG A 55 5.36 -21.05 0.58
CA ARG A 55 5.34 -20.45 1.92
C ARG A 55 6.28 -21.18 2.87
N GLU A 56 6.23 -22.51 2.91
CA GLU A 56 7.18 -23.35 3.67
C GLU A 56 8.63 -23.04 3.29
N LEU A 57 8.91 -22.89 1.99
CA LEU A 57 10.23 -22.50 1.50
C LEU A 57 10.66 -21.12 2.03
N ARG A 58 9.78 -20.13 2.01
CA ARG A 58 10.11 -18.80 2.56
C ARG A 58 10.40 -18.90 4.05
N ASP A 59 9.59 -19.62 4.81
CA ASP A 59 9.75 -19.73 6.26
C ASP A 59 11.15 -20.34 6.58
N GLU A 60 11.57 -21.38 5.86
CA GLU A 60 12.92 -21.96 6.00
C GLU A 60 14.05 -20.98 5.59
N ILE A 61 13.83 -20.16 4.55
CA ILE A 61 14.79 -19.12 4.12
C ILE A 61 14.90 -18.00 5.16
N GLN A 62 13.80 -17.62 5.79
CA GLN A 62 13.78 -16.61 6.86
C GLN A 62 14.49 -17.11 8.11
N ASP A 63 14.27 -18.37 8.49
CA ASP A 63 14.98 -18.98 9.61
C ASP A 63 16.49 -19.08 9.34
N LEU A 64 16.89 -19.49 8.13
CA LEU A 64 18.29 -19.44 7.69
C LEU A 64 18.86 -18.02 7.79
N ARG A 65 18.12 -17.00 7.32
CA ARG A 65 18.57 -15.60 7.40
C ARG A 65 18.73 -15.13 8.83
N SER A 66 17.81 -15.51 9.72
CA SER A 66 17.87 -15.21 11.16
C SER A 66 19.12 -15.81 11.81
N VAL A 67 19.42 -17.08 11.51
CA VAL A 67 20.62 -17.76 11.99
C VAL A 67 21.89 -17.08 11.47
N LEU A 68 21.96 -16.75 10.18
CA LEU A 68 23.10 -16.03 9.60
C LEU A 68 23.27 -14.62 10.18
N ALA A 69 22.17 -13.94 10.50
CA ALA A 69 22.20 -12.64 11.17
C ALA A 69 22.80 -12.74 12.59
N SER A 70 22.49 -13.80 13.34
CA SER A 70 23.08 -14.04 14.67
C SER A 70 24.60 -14.28 14.61
N VAL A 71 25.08 -14.94 13.56
CA VAL A 71 26.53 -15.09 13.31
C VAL A 71 27.15 -13.74 12.98
N ARG A 72 26.47 -12.93 12.15
CA ARG A 72 26.93 -11.59 11.77
C ARG A 72 27.02 -10.63 12.97
N SER A 73 26.08 -10.72 13.92
CA SER A 73 26.08 -9.90 15.14
C SER A 73 27.05 -10.41 16.21
N GLY A 74 27.60 -11.62 16.04
CA GLY A 74 28.50 -12.26 17.00
C GLY A 74 27.79 -12.95 18.17
N GLU A 75 26.47 -13.10 18.10
CA GLU A 75 25.65 -13.82 19.10
C GLU A 75 25.89 -15.34 19.04
N SER A 76 26.15 -15.87 17.85
CA SER A 76 26.43 -17.29 17.61
C SER A 76 27.76 -17.45 16.87
N LYS A 77 28.52 -18.52 17.15
CA LYS A 77 29.67 -18.88 16.30
C LYS A 77 29.18 -19.67 15.10
N LEU A 78 29.85 -19.52 13.97
CA LEU A 78 29.56 -20.27 12.75
C LEU A 78 29.54 -21.80 12.98
N ALA A 79 30.48 -22.30 13.80
CA ALA A 79 30.56 -23.72 14.14
C ALA A 79 29.31 -24.22 14.89
N ASP A 80 28.70 -23.38 15.73
CA ASP A 80 27.53 -23.75 16.54
C ASP A 80 26.25 -23.88 15.68
N VAL A 81 26.23 -23.24 14.51
CA VAL A 81 25.08 -23.23 13.60
C VAL A 81 25.29 -24.04 12.33
N ALA A 82 26.46 -24.67 12.17
CA ALA A 82 26.83 -25.39 10.95
C ALA A 82 25.87 -26.55 10.61
N ASP A 83 25.43 -27.30 11.62
CA ASP A 83 24.48 -28.41 11.45
C ASP A 83 23.10 -27.90 11.02
N TYR A 84 22.68 -26.73 11.51
CA TYR A 84 21.44 -26.09 11.07
C TYR A 84 21.55 -25.62 9.61
N ILE A 85 22.67 -25.03 9.20
CA ILE A 85 22.89 -24.63 7.79
C ILE A 85 22.82 -25.84 6.86
N ASP A 86 23.45 -26.97 7.24
CA ASP A 86 23.38 -28.22 6.47
C ASP A 86 21.95 -28.74 6.34
N LYS A 87 21.17 -28.70 7.44
CA LYS A 87 19.75 -29.08 7.46
C LYS A 87 18.92 -28.16 6.56
N ALA A 88 18.99 -26.85 6.76
CA ALA A 88 18.24 -25.87 5.96
C ALA A 88 18.54 -26.01 4.46
N ARG A 89 19.81 -26.27 4.10
CA ARG A 89 20.19 -26.54 2.71
C ARG A 89 19.47 -27.78 2.14
N SER A 90 19.40 -28.87 2.91
CA SER A 90 18.70 -30.10 2.51
C SER A 90 17.19 -29.87 2.37
N ASP A 91 16.59 -29.18 3.35
CA ASP A 91 15.15 -28.94 3.41
C ASP A 91 14.69 -28.02 2.28
N VAL A 92 15.41 -26.93 2.02
CA VAL A 92 15.14 -26.05 0.88
C VAL A 92 15.23 -26.81 -0.44
N ARG A 93 16.25 -27.65 -0.63
CA ARG A 93 16.37 -28.45 -1.86
C ARG A 93 15.22 -29.43 -2.00
N ALA A 94 14.82 -30.11 -0.92
CA ALA A 94 13.66 -31.00 -0.93
C ALA A 94 12.39 -30.25 -1.34
N LEU A 95 12.12 -29.08 -0.73
CA LEU A 95 10.97 -28.24 -1.08
C LEU A 95 10.99 -27.81 -2.55
N LEU A 96 12.13 -27.34 -3.06
CA LEU A 96 12.26 -26.92 -4.46
C LEU A 96 12.00 -28.05 -5.46
N THR A 97 12.31 -29.31 -5.12
CA THR A 97 11.99 -30.45 -6.00
C THR A 97 10.49 -30.77 -6.07
N LEU A 98 9.73 -30.42 -5.04
CA LEU A 98 8.28 -30.65 -4.96
C LEU A 98 7.46 -29.53 -5.63
N ILE A 99 8.06 -28.36 -5.87
CA ILE A 99 7.38 -27.20 -6.46
C ILE A 99 7.47 -27.29 -7.99
N PRO A 100 6.35 -27.45 -8.72
CA PRO A 100 6.38 -27.56 -10.18
C PRO A 100 6.96 -26.32 -10.88
N GLY A 101 7.79 -26.55 -11.91
CA GLY A 101 8.71 -25.59 -12.50
C GLY A 101 8.13 -24.56 -13.49
N ALA A 102 7.26 -23.66 -13.03
CA ALA A 102 6.91 -22.46 -13.79
C ALA A 102 8.10 -21.45 -13.83
N GLU A 103 8.10 -20.52 -14.79
CA GLU A 103 9.17 -19.51 -14.93
C GLU A 103 9.47 -18.71 -13.64
N PRO A 104 8.48 -18.30 -12.82
CA PRO A 104 8.75 -17.68 -11.53
C PRO A 104 9.51 -18.58 -10.55
N VAL A 105 9.17 -19.87 -10.49
CA VAL A 105 9.82 -20.88 -9.63
C VAL A 105 11.26 -21.11 -10.09
N ARG A 106 11.50 -21.18 -11.40
CA ARG A 106 12.84 -21.30 -11.96
C ARG A 106 13.78 -20.18 -11.49
N ARG A 107 13.28 -18.94 -11.36
CA ARG A 107 14.08 -17.83 -10.83
C ARG A 107 14.45 -18.00 -9.36
N ILE A 108 13.57 -18.62 -8.57
CA ILE A 108 13.84 -18.97 -7.18
C ILE A 108 14.92 -20.05 -7.13
N THR A 109 14.77 -21.14 -7.90
CA THR A 109 15.77 -22.21 -8.01
C THR A 109 17.14 -21.66 -8.43
N ASN A 110 17.20 -20.85 -9.48
CA ASN A 110 18.46 -20.25 -9.93
C ASN A 110 19.10 -19.32 -8.87
N THR A 111 18.29 -18.69 -8.01
CA THR A 111 18.80 -17.85 -6.91
C THR A 111 19.31 -18.72 -5.77
N TRP A 112 18.64 -19.84 -5.49
CA TRP A 112 19.10 -20.84 -4.54
C TRP A 112 20.42 -21.50 -4.98
N ASP A 113 20.57 -21.84 -6.26
CA ASP A 113 21.82 -22.38 -6.79
C ASP A 113 22.99 -21.41 -6.56
N GLN A 114 22.76 -20.09 -6.63
CA GLN A 114 23.78 -19.08 -6.29
C GLN A 114 24.11 -19.06 -4.80
N ILE A 115 23.12 -19.29 -3.92
CA ILE A 115 23.32 -19.42 -2.47
C ILE A 115 24.21 -20.64 -2.18
N GLU A 116 23.94 -21.78 -2.80
CA GLU A 116 24.72 -23.02 -2.61
C GLU A 116 26.16 -22.91 -3.10
N LEU A 117 26.43 -22.03 -4.08
CA LEU A 117 27.78 -21.76 -4.57
C LEU A 117 28.62 -20.90 -3.61
N THR A 118 28.03 -20.30 -2.58
CA THR A 118 28.78 -19.55 -1.57
C THR A 118 29.57 -20.50 -0.66
N GLY A 119 30.78 -20.10 -0.26
CA GLY A 119 31.65 -20.93 0.58
C GLY A 119 30.98 -21.34 1.89
N LEU A 120 30.30 -20.40 2.55
CA LEU A 120 29.60 -20.60 3.82
C LEU A 120 28.51 -21.67 3.77
N ILE A 121 27.72 -21.73 2.70
CA ILE A 121 26.64 -22.71 2.56
C ILE A 121 27.16 -24.05 2.07
N ARG A 122 28.24 -24.04 1.27
CA ARG A 122 28.87 -25.27 0.78
C ARG A 122 29.57 -26.02 1.90
N ASP A 123 30.34 -25.32 2.72
CA ASP A 123 31.10 -25.89 3.83
C ASP A 123 31.06 -24.96 5.07
N PRO A 124 29.99 -25.05 5.88
CA PRO A 124 29.80 -24.16 7.03
C PRO A 124 30.80 -24.42 8.17
N ARG A 125 31.57 -25.52 8.13
CA ARG A 125 32.55 -25.85 9.18
C ARG A 125 33.92 -25.24 8.91
N THR A 126 34.19 -24.86 7.67
CA THR A 126 35.42 -24.17 7.30
C THR A 126 35.30 -22.69 7.65
N LEU A 127 36.11 -22.23 8.61
CA LEU A 127 36.11 -20.84 9.06
C LEU A 127 36.85 -19.96 8.03
N PRO A 128 36.16 -19.03 7.34
CA PRO A 128 36.84 -18.07 6.48
C PRO A 128 37.61 -17.05 7.33
N ASP A 129 38.44 -16.23 6.69
CA ASP A 129 38.89 -15.00 7.34
C ASP A 129 37.69 -14.09 7.64
N ALA A 130 37.83 -13.21 8.64
CA ALA A 130 36.71 -12.42 9.12
C ALA A 130 36.12 -11.47 8.06
N GLN A 131 36.94 -10.96 7.14
CA GLN A 131 36.50 -10.04 6.09
C GLN A 131 35.70 -10.80 5.01
N GLU A 132 36.19 -11.96 4.61
CA GLU A 132 35.51 -12.85 3.68
C GLU A 132 34.20 -13.38 4.27
N LEU A 133 34.18 -13.74 5.55
CA LEU A 133 32.95 -14.15 6.24
C LEU A 133 31.88 -13.06 6.18
N LEU A 134 32.23 -11.81 6.52
CA LEU A 134 31.28 -10.68 6.46
C LEU A 134 30.78 -10.41 5.03
N ARG A 135 31.66 -10.55 4.04
CA ARG A 135 31.30 -10.41 2.62
C ARG A 135 30.31 -11.50 2.21
N GLN A 136 30.57 -12.76 2.56
CA GLN A 136 29.68 -13.88 2.26
C GLN A 136 28.33 -13.74 2.97
N LEU A 137 28.31 -13.38 4.26
CA LEU A 137 27.08 -13.14 5.01
C LEU A 137 26.22 -12.03 4.38
N THR A 138 26.85 -10.94 3.92
CA THR A 138 26.14 -9.85 3.24
C THR A 138 25.55 -10.30 1.90
N SER A 139 26.31 -11.09 1.13
CA SER A 139 25.82 -11.64 -0.15
C SER A 139 24.66 -12.62 0.07
N LEU A 140 24.75 -13.45 1.10
CA LEU A 140 23.71 -14.42 1.44
C LEU A 140 22.42 -13.76 1.89
N ASP A 141 22.50 -12.74 2.73
CA ASP A 141 21.34 -11.94 3.15
C ASP A 141 20.59 -11.37 1.93
N GLN A 142 21.31 -10.78 0.99
CA GLN A 142 20.72 -10.24 -0.25
C GLN A 142 20.05 -11.31 -1.12
N LEU A 143 20.67 -12.49 -1.24
CA LEU A 143 20.10 -13.59 -2.02
C LEU A 143 18.87 -14.21 -1.34
N CYS A 144 18.88 -14.36 -0.01
CA CYS A 144 17.74 -14.84 0.77
C CYS A 144 16.55 -13.90 0.63
N ARG A 145 16.77 -12.58 0.83
CA ARG A 145 15.76 -11.54 0.61
C ARG A 145 15.17 -11.58 -0.80
N ARG A 146 16.00 -11.84 -1.81
CA ARG A 146 15.54 -11.98 -3.19
C ARG A 146 14.59 -13.18 -3.36
N ILE A 147 14.88 -14.32 -2.72
CA ILE A 147 13.98 -15.49 -2.72
C ILE A 147 12.67 -15.14 -2.00
N GLU A 148 12.73 -14.55 -0.79
CA GLU A 148 11.55 -14.14 -0.03
C GLU A 148 10.64 -13.23 -0.86
N PHE A 149 11.21 -12.21 -1.52
CA PHE A 149 10.47 -11.31 -2.40
C PHE A 149 9.85 -12.03 -3.61
N GLN A 150 10.57 -12.97 -4.23
CA GLN A 150 10.06 -13.76 -5.36
C GLN A 150 8.93 -14.71 -4.94
N VAL A 151 9.04 -15.33 -3.77
CA VAL A 151 7.94 -16.12 -3.18
C VAL A 151 6.74 -15.21 -2.93
N GLY A 152 6.95 -14.06 -2.28
CA GLY A 152 5.89 -13.09 -1.99
C GLY A 152 5.15 -12.61 -3.24
N LEU A 153 5.86 -12.37 -4.35
CA LEU A 153 5.24 -12.04 -5.64
C LEU A 153 4.25 -13.09 -6.15
N ILE A 154 4.40 -14.36 -5.75
CA ILE A 154 3.55 -15.47 -6.18
C ILE A 154 2.43 -15.73 -5.17
N THR A 155 2.76 -15.76 -3.87
CA THR A 155 1.84 -16.25 -2.83
C THR A 155 0.94 -15.16 -2.24
N ILE A 156 1.44 -13.92 -2.11
CA ILE A 156 0.68 -12.82 -1.50
C ILE A 156 -0.56 -12.41 -2.31
N PRO A 157 -0.51 -12.28 -3.66
CA PRO A 157 -1.68 -11.84 -4.42
C PRO A 157 -2.88 -12.79 -4.27
N GLU A 158 -2.65 -14.10 -4.23
CA GLU A 158 -3.69 -15.10 -3.99
C GLU A 158 -4.37 -14.85 -2.63
N ARG A 159 -3.58 -14.74 -1.55
CA ARG A 159 -4.11 -14.48 -0.20
C ARG A 159 -4.91 -13.17 -0.13
N VAL A 160 -4.44 -12.12 -0.81
CA VAL A 160 -5.18 -10.86 -0.92
C VAL A 160 -6.52 -11.09 -1.61
N ASN A 161 -6.57 -11.83 -2.71
CA ASN A 161 -7.83 -12.15 -3.40
C ASN A 161 -8.79 -12.97 -2.53
N GLU A 162 -8.28 -13.92 -1.74
CA GLU A 162 -9.11 -14.65 -0.78
C GLU A 162 -9.75 -13.72 0.24
N TRP A 163 -8.98 -12.76 0.77
CA TRP A 163 -9.49 -11.75 1.69
C TRP A 163 -10.51 -10.83 1.02
N LEU A 164 -10.19 -10.32 -0.17
CA LEU A 164 -11.07 -9.44 -0.94
C LEU A 164 -12.39 -10.12 -1.29
N ARG A 165 -12.39 -11.42 -1.58
CA ARG A 165 -13.62 -12.19 -1.84
C ARG A 165 -14.54 -12.28 -0.63
N LEU A 166 -13.98 -12.31 0.57
CA LEU A 166 -14.74 -12.36 1.83
C LEU A 166 -15.14 -10.97 2.33
N ALA A 167 -14.42 -9.93 1.91
CA ALA A 167 -14.66 -8.56 2.32
C ALA A 167 -15.88 -7.94 1.63
N ARG A 168 -16.58 -7.05 2.36
CA ARG A 168 -17.66 -6.24 1.78
C ARG A 168 -17.07 -5.08 0.96
N PRO A 169 -17.73 -4.66 -0.14
CA PRO A 169 -17.33 -3.44 -0.85
C PRO A 169 -17.23 -2.23 0.10
N GLY A 170 -16.19 -1.42 -0.07
CA GLY A 170 -15.90 -0.28 0.81
C GLY A 170 -14.97 -0.60 1.98
N TYR A 171 -14.68 -1.88 2.28
CA TYR A 171 -13.67 -2.26 3.26
C TYR A 171 -12.26 -2.22 2.65
N PHE A 172 -11.25 -2.12 3.49
CA PHE A 172 -9.85 -2.10 3.09
C PHE A 172 -9.04 -3.20 3.79
N PHE A 173 -7.97 -3.62 3.13
CA PHE A 173 -6.99 -4.58 3.61
C PHE A 173 -5.67 -3.85 3.91
N PRO A 174 -5.18 -3.86 5.17
CA PRO A 174 -3.94 -3.20 5.55
C PRO A 174 -2.71 -4.03 5.17
N PHE A 175 -2.16 -3.79 3.98
CA PHE A 175 -1.13 -4.63 3.37
C PHE A 175 0.15 -4.75 4.19
N HIS A 176 0.70 -3.63 4.66
CA HIS A 176 1.99 -3.63 5.36
C HIS A 176 1.94 -4.37 6.69
N MET A 177 0.81 -4.32 7.39
CA MET A 177 0.65 -4.96 8.70
C MET A 177 0.36 -6.46 8.56
N VAL A 178 -0.41 -6.85 7.54
CA VAL A 178 -0.77 -8.27 7.36
C VAL A 178 0.38 -9.10 6.80
N PHE A 179 1.31 -8.50 6.06
CA PHE A 179 2.44 -9.19 5.44
C PHE A 179 3.80 -8.76 5.98
N GLU A 180 3.85 -8.22 7.20
CA GLU A 180 5.09 -7.86 7.88
C GLU A 180 5.95 -9.10 8.20
N ASP A 181 5.30 -10.21 8.52
CA ASP A 181 5.93 -11.52 8.74
C ASP A 181 6.49 -12.13 7.44
N GLU A 182 5.73 -12.07 6.34
CA GLU A 182 6.15 -12.64 5.06
C GLU A 182 7.25 -11.82 4.36
N LEU A 183 7.25 -10.51 4.54
CA LEU A 183 8.22 -9.59 3.93
C LEU A 183 8.63 -8.57 4.98
N PRO A 184 9.65 -8.85 5.82
CA PRO A 184 10.02 -7.98 6.94
C PRO A 184 10.49 -6.58 6.54
N ASP A 185 11.08 -6.41 5.35
CA ASP A 185 11.53 -5.12 4.85
C ASP A 185 10.36 -4.29 4.27
N VAL A 186 10.15 -3.09 4.81
CA VAL A 186 9.12 -2.16 4.36
C VAL A 186 9.31 -1.72 2.91
N GLU A 187 10.55 -1.61 2.44
CA GLU A 187 10.85 -1.29 1.05
C GLU A 187 10.39 -2.42 0.12
N GLU A 188 10.57 -3.67 0.50
CA GLU A 188 10.14 -4.83 -0.28
C GLU A 188 8.62 -4.94 -0.30
N ARG A 189 7.95 -4.72 0.84
CA ARG A 189 6.48 -4.61 0.88
C ARG A 189 5.98 -3.50 -0.04
N THR A 190 6.64 -2.34 -0.03
CA THR A 190 6.29 -1.21 -0.90
C THR A 190 6.54 -1.54 -2.38
N ARG A 191 7.64 -2.21 -2.72
CA ARG A 191 7.92 -2.68 -4.09
C ARG A 191 6.88 -3.69 -4.58
N LEU A 192 6.47 -4.62 -3.73
CA LEU A 192 5.41 -5.58 -4.06
C LEU A 192 4.06 -4.87 -4.26
N LEU A 193 3.68 -3.97 -3.35
CA LEU A 193 2.44 -3.21 -3.47
C LEU A 193 2.40 -2.36 -4.74
N ASN A 194 3.53 -1.79 -5.12
CA ASN A 194 3.69 -1.12 -6.40
C ASN A 194 3.47 -2.07 -7.57
N HIS A 195 4.08 -3.26 -7.55
CA HIS A 195 3.87 -4.27 -8.58
C HIS A 195 2.38 -4.63 -8.72
N LEU A 196 1.67 -4.79 -7.61
CA LEU A 196 0.22 -5.05 -7.61
C LEU A 196 -0.59 -3.89 -8.22
N ALA A 197 -0.24 -2.65 -7.90
CA ALA A 197 -0.88 -1.46 -8.49
C ALA A 197 -0.68 -1.39 -10.01
N TRP A 198 0.45 -1.87 -10.52
CA TRP A 198 0.74 -1.94 -11.96
C TRP A 198 0.07 -3.09 -12.69
N ALA A 199 -0.35 -4.12 -11.97
CA ALA A 199 -0.98 -5.31 -12.51
C ALA A 199 -2.41 -5.47 -11.94
N PRO A 200 -3.35 -4.55 -12.24
CA PRO A 200 -4.67 -4.53 -11.60
C PRO A 200 -5.49 -5.80 -11.83
N ARG A 201 -5.20 -6.58 -12.88
CA ARG A 201 -5.86 -7.86 -13.16
C ARG A 201 -5.45 -8.98 -12.20
N VAL A 202 -4.34 -8.81 -11.47
CA VAL A 202 -3.89 -9.77 -10.46
C VAL A 202 -4.79 -9.72 -9.22
N LEU A 203 -5.37 -8.56 -8.91
CA LEU A 203 -6.24 -8.37 -7.76
C LEU A 203 -7.71 -8.29 -8.16
N GLU A 204 -8.45 -9.38 -7.94
CA GLU A 204 -9.86 -9.48 -8.28
C GLU A 204 -10.70 -8.64 -7.30
N GLY A 205 -11.22 -7.50 -7.79
CA GLY A 205 -12.03 -6.60 -6.96
C GLY A 205 -11.22 -5.70 -6.02
N GLY A 206 -9.91 -5.58 -6.20
CA GLY A 206 -9.02 -4.79 -5.34
C GLY A 206 -8.52 -3.50 -5.99
N LEU A 207 -8.63 -2.38 -5.28
CA LEU A 207 -8.05 -1.09 -5.64
C LEU A 207 -6.86 -0.78 -4.73
N VAL A 208 -5.65 -0.78 -5.28
CA VAL A 208 -4.41 -0.58 -4.51
C VAL A 208 -4.13 0.91 -4.27
N SER A 209 -3.93 1.28 -3.01
CA SER A 209 -3.42 2.58 -2.58
C SER A 209 -2.02 2.39 -2.00
N VAL A 210 -1.00 2.59 -2.85
CA VAL A 210 0.40 2.38 -2.48
C VAL A 210 0.82 3.27 -1.30
N GLU A 211 0.43 4.55 -1.34
CA GLU A 211 0.82 5.56 -0.35
C GLU A 211 0.39 5.20 1.07
N THR A 212 -0.83 4.68 1.21
CA THR A 212 -1.39 4.31 2.51
C THR A 212 -1.12 2.85 2.86
N GLY A 213 -0.56 2.04 1.95
CA GLY A 213 -0.44 0.61 2.17
C GLY A 213 -1.78 -0.14 2.22
N LEU A 214 -2.84 0.41 1.61
CA LEU A 214 -4.20 -0.13 1.72
C LEU A 214 -4.70 -0.69 0.39
N ILE A 215 -5.44 -1.79 0.42
CA ILE A 215 -6.14 -2.34 -0.74
C ILE A 215 -7.64 -2.31 -0.48
N TYR A 216 -8.39 -1.51 -1.25
CA TYR A 216 -9.83 -1.32 -1.07
C TYR A 216 -10.64 -2.31 -1.91
N ARG A 217 -11.67 -2.92 -1.33
CA ARG A 217 -12.60 -3.81 -2.04
C ARG A 217 -13.65 -3.00 -2.80
N TYR A 218 -13.77 -3.21 -4.11
CA TYR A 218 -14.87 -2.66 -4.94
C TYR A 218 -15.71 -3.78 -5.55
N SER A 219 -17.02 -3.61 -5.64
CA SER A 219 -17.96 -4.55 -6.27
C SER A 219 -17.62 -4.80 -7.74
N GLU A 220 -17.53 -6.07 -8.13
CA GLU A 220 -17.39 -6.49 -9.53
C GLU A 220 -18.68 -6.30 -10.32
N ASN A 221 -19.84 -6.33 -9.65
CA ASN A 221 -21.13 -6.09 -10.27
C ASN A 221 -21.28 -4.60 -10.68
N PRO A 222 -21.41 -4.28 -11.98
CA PRO A 222 -21.53 -2.91 -12.47
C PRO A 222 -22.78 -2.19 -11.96
N LEU A 223 -23.90 -2.90 -11.75
CA LEU A 223 -25.12 -2.30 -11.22
C LEU A 223 -24.93 -1.83 -9.78
N HIS A 224 -24.20 -2.59 -8.97
CA HIS A 224 -23.87 -2.16 -7.62
C HIS A 224 -22.93 -0.95 -7.62
N ARG A 225 -22.01 -0.85 -8.58
CA ARG A 225 -21.14 0.34 -8.73
C ARG A 225 -21.96 1.58 -9.11
N LEU A 226 -22.89 1.43 -10.06
CA LEU A 226 -23.83 2.50 -10.41
C LEU A 226 -24.73 2.86 -9.23
N GLY A 227 -25.21 1.87 -8.47
CA GLY A 227 -25.97 2.07 -7.24
C GLY A 227 -25.20 2.87 -6.19
N THR A 228 -23.89 2.62 -6.01
CA THR A 228 -23.07 3.45 -5.11
C THR A 228 -22.89 4.88 -5.61
N LEU A 229 -22.74 5.10 -6.93
CA LEU A 229 -22.71 6.44 -7.50
C LEU A 229 -24.05 7.17 -7.26
N ALA A 230 -25.18 6.50 -7.54
CA ALA A 230 -26.50 7.03 -7.29
C ALA A 230 -26.72 7.33 -5.79
N GLY A 231 -26.21 6.47 -4.90
CA GLY A 231 -26.23 6.68 -3.46
C GLY A 231 -25.47 7.92 -3.02
N VAL A 232 -24.29 8.20 -3.60
CA VAL A 232 -23.55 9.46 -3.37
C VAL A 232 -24.35 10.65 -3.87
N GLY A 233 -24.91 10.58 -5.08
CA GLY A 233 -25.76 11.64 -5.63
C GLY A 233 -26.99 11.92 -4.75
N LEU A 234 -27.66 10.87 -4.27
CA LEU A 234 -28.78 10.96 -3.35
C LEU A 234 -28.37 11.59 -2.02
N ALA A 235 -27.22 11.21 -1.46
CA ALA A 235 -26.72 11.80 -0.22
C ALA A 235 -26.46 13.31 -0.37
N ILE A 236 -25.87 13.74 -1.49
CA ILE A 236 -25.67 15.16 -1.80
C ILE A 236 -27.02 15.88 -1.94
N LEU A 237 -28.00 15.27 -2.61
CA LEU A 237 -29.35 15.83 -2.76
C LEU A 237 -30.06 15.96 -1.41
N VAL A 238 -30.02 14.94 -0.56
CA VAL A 238 -30.59 14.96 0.79
C VAL A 238 -29.91 16.03 1.64
N ALA A 239 -28.58 16.15 1.58
CA ALA A 239 -27.85 17.20 2.28
C ALA A 239 -28.26 18.61 1.79
N ALA A 240 -28.45 18.79 0.49
CA ALA A 240 -28.94 20.06 -0.07
C ALA A 240 -30.37 20.38 0.42
N MET A 241 -31.28 19.41 0.38
CA MET A 241 -32.65 19.57 0.89
C MET A 241 -32.65 19.90 2.38
N LEU A 242 -31.77 19.26 3.17
CA LEU A 242 -31.63 19.54 4.59
C LEU A 242 -31.09 20.95 4.84
N ALA A 243 -30.06 21.38 4.09
CA ALA A 243 -29.50 22.73 4.17
C ALA A 243 -30.57 23.81 3.91
N ILE A 244 -31.45 23.60 2.92
CA ILE A 244 -32.57 24.49 2.63
C ILE A 244 -33.67 24.37 3.68
N GLY A 245 -34.12 23.16 3.98
CA GLY A 245 -35.27 22.90 4.86
C GLY A 245 -35.06 23.43 6.28
N VAL A 246 -33.82 23.40 6.76
CA VAL A 246 -33.43 24.00 8.03
C VAL A 246 -33.73 25.51 8.11
N CYS A 247 -33.74 26.23 6.98
CA CYS A 247 -34.10 27.66 6.95
C CYS A 247 -35.60 27.92 7.19
N TYR A 248 -36.44 26.88 7.18
CA TYR A 248 -37.89 26.97 7.36
C TYR A 248 -38.35 26.40 8.72
N LEU A 249 -37.43 26.03 9.62
CA LEU A 249 -37.79 25.49 10.93
C LEU A 249 -38.29 26.63 11.84
N PRO A 250 -39.50 26.50 12.45
CA PRO A 250 -40.06 27.52 13.33
C PRO A 250 -39.49 27.43 14.75
N VAL A 251 -38.17 27.46 14.87
CA VAL A 251 -37.47 27.41 16.17
C VAL A 251 -37.19 28.85 16.62
N LYS A 252 -37.59 29.18 17.86
CA LYS A 252 -37.31 30.49 18.44
C LYS A 252 -35.79 30.71 18.50
N ASP A 253 -35.35 31.89 18.09
CA ASP A 253 -33.93 32.29 18.06
C ASP A 253 -33.07 31.46 17.08
N TRP A 254 -33.70 30.82 16.09
CA TRP A 254 -32.98 30.14 15.01
C TRP A 254 -32.28 31.15 14.09
N PRO A 255 -30.96 31.01 13.83
CA PRO A 255 -30.20 32.01 13.09
C PRO A 255 -30.41 31.95 11.57
N LEU A 256 -31.13 30.94 11.06
CA LEU A 256 -31.41 30.77 9.64
C LEU A 256 -32.88 31.10 9.36
N SER A 257 -33.14 32.02 8.45
CA SER A 257 -34.50 32.38 8.02
C SER A 257 -34.73 31.96 6.56
N PRO A 258 -35.99 31.94 6.08
CA PRO A 258 -36.29 31.64 4.67
C PRO A 258 -35.54 32.52 3.67
N GLU A 259 -35.24 33.77 4.05
CA GLU A 259 -34.48 34.73 3.22
C GLU A 259 -33.03 34.28 2.98
N ASN A 260 -32.49 33.44 3.87
CA ASN A 260 -31.13 32.92 3.75
C ASN A 260 -31.04 31.63 2.92
N ALA A 261 -32.16 31.04 2.50
CA ALA A 261 -32.17 29.74 1.83
C ALA A 261 -31.31 29.71 0.56
N SER A 262 -31.35 30.78 -0.24
CA SER A 262 -30.53 30.90 -1.45
C SER A 262 -29.03 31.01 -1.11
N ALA A 263 -28.67 31.83 -0.12
CA ALA A 263 -27.30 31.98 0.34
C ALA A 263 -26.73 30.68 0.91
N VAL A 264 -27.52 29.93 1.69
CA VAL A 264 -27.15 28.62 2.23
C VAL A 264 -26.97 27.60 1.12
N LEU A 265 -27.83 27.57 0.10
CA LEU A 265 -27.70 26.66 -1.04
C LEU A 265 -26.45 26.97 -1.89
N VAL A 266 -26.19 28.25 -2.17
CA VAL A 266 -24.97 28.66 -2.87
C VAL A 266 -23.73 28.33 -2.03
N GLY A 267 -23.79 28.58 -0.72
CA GLY A 267 -22.77 28.17 0.24
C GLY A 267 -22.51 26.68 0.20
N TRP A 268 -23.56 25.84 0.19
CA TRP A 268 -23.44 24.39 0.06
C TRP A 268 -22.70 23.98 -1.22
N GLY A 269 -23.09 24.54 -2.37
CA GLY A 269 -22.40 24.31 -3.63
C GLY A 269 -20.92 24.71 -3.58
N ALA A 270 -20.61 25.83 -2.91
CA ALA A 270 -19.23 26.28 -2.73
C ALA A 270 -18.41 25.36 -1.81
N VAL A 271 -18.99 24.84 -0.71
CA VAL A 271 -18.33 23.82 0.15
C VAL A 271 -17.97 22.59 -0.69
N LEU A 272 -18.92 22.05 -1.46
CA LEU A 272 -18.67 20.89 -2.32
C LEU A 272 -17.56 21.16 -3.33
N MET A 273 -17.55 22.33 -3.95
CA MET A 273 -16.47 22.74 -4.86
C MET A 273 -15.11 22.80 -4.14
N GLY A 274 -15.06 23.32 -2.91
CA GLY A 274 -13.84 23.34 -2.09
C GLY A 274 -13.28 21.94 -1.84
N VAL A 275 -14.16 20.98 -1.48
CA VAL A 275 -13.78 19.57 -1.30
C VAL A 275 -13.25 18.96 -2.60
N LEU A 276 -13.92 19.20 -3.74
CA LEU A 276 -13.49 18.69 -5.05
C LEU A 276 -12.12 19.25 -5.47
N VAL A 277 -11.90 20.54 -5.29
CA VAL A 277 -10.60 21.18 -5.57
C VAL A 277 -9.51 20.57 -4.71
N HIS A 278 -9.77 20.33 -3.42
CA HIS A 278 -8.82 19.68 -2.54
C HIS A 278 -8.41 18.29 -3.06
N ILE A 279 -9.39 17.45 -3.43
CA ILE A 279 -9.14 16.12 -4.01
C ILE A 279 -8.31 16.23 -5.30
N GLY A 280 -8.61 17.20 -6.15
CA GLY A 280 -7.85 17.46 -7.37
C GLY A 280 -6.38 17.82 -7.09
N VAL A 281 -6.13 18.70 -6.12
CA VAL A 281 -4.77 19.07 -5.70
C VAL A 281 -4.02 17.89 -5.09
N ALA A 282 -4.67 17.10 -4.23
CA ALA A 282 -4.06 15.91 -3.64
C ALA A 282 -3.65 14.89 -4.72
N THR A 283 -4.54 14.64 -5.68
CA THR A 283 -4.27 13.74 -6.83
C THR A 283 -3.11 14.27 -7.69
N ALA A 284 -3.07 15.58 -7.96
CA ALA A 284 -1.99 16.21 -8.71
C ALA A 284 -0.64 16.15 -7.96
N LYS A 285 -0.63 16.36 -6.64
CA LYS A 285 0.58 16.19 -5.81
C LYS A 285 1.06 14.75 -5.80
N GLN A 286 0.15 13.80 -5.68
CA GLN A 286 0.46 12.37 -5.74
C GLN A 286 1.06 11.97 -7.09
N SER A 287 0.52 12.54 -8.17
CA SER A 287 1.08 12.41 -9.52
C SER A 287 2.52 12.92 -9.62
N GLN A 288 2.87 13.99 -8.91
CA GLN A 288 4.20 14.58 -8.94
C GLN A 288 5.21 13.84 -8.07
N SER A 289 4.78 13.32 -6.91
CA SER A 289 5.66 12.59 -5.99
C SER A 289 6.05 11.20 -6.53
N GLN A 290 5.24 10.62 -7.42
CA GLN A 290 5.53 9.36 -8.09
C GLN A 290 6.30 9.56 -9.40
N ALA A 291 7.52 10.09 -9.32
CA ALA A 291 8.40 10.28 -10.47
C ALA A 291 8.50 9.00 -11.33
N GLY A 292 7.98 9.05 -12.56
CA GLY A 292 8.07 7.95 -13.53
C GLY A 292 6.88 6.98 -13.58
N ARG A 293 5.77 7.26 -12.88
CA ARG A 293 4.53 6.45 -12.99
C ARG A 293 3.43 7.25 -13.68
N PRO A 294 2.73 6.71 -14.71
CA PRO A 294 1.59 7.35 -15.32
C PRO A 294 0.51 7.49 -14.23
N PRO A 295 0.21 8.72 -13.80
CA PRO A 295 -0.75 8.96 -12.75
C PRO A 295 -2.10 9.12 -13.42
N ILE A 296 -2.82 8.03 -13.60
CA ILE A 296 -4.12 8.12 -14.24
C ILE A 296 -5.01 7.05 -13.61
N ILE A 297 -5.81 7.44 -12.61
CA ILE A 297 -7.12 6.81 -12.45
C ILE A 297 -7.77 7.02 -13.82
N ALA A 298 -7.85 5.96 -14.63
CA ALA A 298 -8.51 6.09 -15.92
C ALA A 298 -9.92 6.59 -15.64
N ALA A 299 -10.46 7.49 -16.45
CA ALA A 299 -11.82 7.99 -16.23
C ALA A 299 -12.85 6.83 -16.15
N GLY A 300 -12.57 5.70 -16.81
CA GLY A 300 -13.35 4.46 -16.70
C GLY A 300 -13.31 3.79 -15.33
N ASP A 301 -12.27 4.03 -14.53
CA ASP A 301 -12.10 3.47 -13.18
C ASP A 301 -12.75 4.34 -12.09
N ALA A 302 -13.30 5.50 -12.45
CA ALA A 302 -13.93 6.41 -11.49
C ALA A 302 -15.06 5.72 -10.70
N LEU A 303 -15.85 4.86 -11.35
CA LEU A 303 -16.90 4.08 -10.69
C LEU A 303 -16.33 3.04 -9.70
N LEU A 304 -15.18 2.45 -10.02
CA LEU A 304 -14.50 1.51 -9.13
C LEU A 304 -14.00 2.24 -7.88
N TRP A 305 -13.40 3.42 -8.09
CA TRP A 305 -12.90 4.27 -7.02
C TRP A 305 -14.02 4.75 -6.08
N ILE A 306 -15.14 5.24 -6.65
CA ILE A 306 -16.30 5.67 -5.86
C ILE A 306 -16.87 4.51 -5.06
N ASN A 307 -17.00 3.33 -5.68
CA ASN A 307 -17.50 2.15 -4.99
C ASN A 307 -16.57 1.68 -3.86
N ALA A 308 -15.26 1.62 -4.12
CA ALA A 308 -14.23 1.29 -3.13
C ALA A 308 -14.19 2.25 -1.94
N ARG A 309 -14.54 3.52 -2.15
CA ARG A 309 -14.47 4.58 -1.12
C ARG A 309 -15.84 5.13 -0.73
N PHE A 310 -16.91 4.37 -0.97
CA PHE A 310 -18.27 4.85 -0.78
C PHE A 310 -18.53 5.41 0.63
N GLY A 311 -18.18 4.64 1.68
CA GLY A 311 -18.36 5.09 3.06
C GLY A 311 -17.55 6.33 3.42
N TYR A 312 -16.31 6.42 2.91
CA TYR A 312 -15.45 7.58 3.11
C TYR A 312 -15.99 8.84 2.40
N ILE A 313 -16.54 8.69 1.19
CA ILE A 313 -17.20 9.79 0.46
C ILE A 313 -18.45 10.26 1.21
N LEU A 314 -19.28 9.35 1.73
CA LEU A 314 -20.45 9.73 2.54
C LEU A 314 -20.04 10.49 3.80
N LEU A 315 -18.97 10.06 4.48
CA LEU A 315 -18.42 10.77 5.63
C LEU A 315 -17.96 12.19 5.24
N LYS A 316 -17.29 12.35 4.08
CA LYS A 316 -16.92 13.69 3.57
C LYS A 316 -18.13 14.57 3.30
N VAL A 317 -19.19 14.03 2.70
CA VAL A 317 -20.45 14.78 2.46
C VAL A 317 -21.09 15.20 3.79
N LEU A 318 -21.11 14.32 4.79
CA LEU A 318 -21.61 14.64 6.13
C LEU A 318 -20.78 15.73 6.81
N MET A 319 -19.45 15.62 6.75
CA MET A 319 -18.54 16.62 7.32
C MET A 319 -18.63 17.97 6.60
N ALA A 320 -18.82 17.96 5.28
CA ALA A 320 -19.13 19.16 4.50
C ALA A 320 -20.39 19.86 5.00
N LEU A 321 -21.44 19.09 5.28
CA LEU A 321 -22.70 19.61 5.79
C LEU A 321 -22.53 20.21 7.20
N ILE A 322 -21.82 19.50 8.09
CA ILE A 322 -21.49 20.00 9.43
C ILE A 322 -20.68 21.29 9.33
N GLY A 323 -19.68 21.36 8.44
CA GLY A 323 -18.87 22.55 8.22
C GLY A 323 -19.68 23.76 7.74
N LEU A 324 -20.62 23.55 6.81
CA LEU A 324 -21.54 24.60 6.36
C LEU A 324 -22.39 25.14 7.51
N PHE A 325 -22.98 24.26 8.31
CA PHE A 325 -23.78 24.68 9.45
C PHE A 325 -22.92 25.37 10.50
N ALA A 326 -21.75 24.83 10.83
CA ALA A 326 -20.83 25.48 11.76
C ALA A 326 -20.49 26.91 11.32
N LEU A 327 -20.29 27.16 10.02
CA LEU A 327 -20.13 28.52 9.49
C LEU A 327 -21.37 29.39 9.76
N ALA A 328 -22.55 28.88 9.40
CA ALA A 328 -23.79 29.62 9.53
C ALA A 328 -24.12 29.97 11.00
N PHE A 329 -23.92 29.03 11.92
CA PHE A 329 -24.19 29.22 13.35
C PHE A 329 -23.11 30.07 14.04
N ALA A 330 -21.83 29.86 13.74
CA ALA A 330 -20.75 30.56 14.43
C ALA A 330 -20.52 31.98 13.89
N ALA A 331 -20.61 32.17 12.56
CA ALA A 331 -20.35 33.46 11.93
C ALA A 331 -21.63 34.24 11.58
N GLY A 332 -22.79 33.60 11.67
CA GLY A 332 -24.08 34.15 11.28
C GLY A 332 -24.40 33.96 9.79
N PRO A 333 -25.69 34.01 9.41
CA PRO A 333 -26.14 33.74 8.04
C PRO A 333 -25.55 34.70 7.00
N GLY A 334 -25.33 35.96 7.37
CA GLY A 334 -24.74 36.97 6.48
C GLY A 334 -23.26 36.73 6.16
N LYS A 335 -22.59 35.78 6.84
CA LYS A 335 -21.20 35.39 6.58
C LYS A 335 -21.08 34.10 5.77
N VAL A 336 -22.19 33.47 5.39
CA VAL A 336 -22.24 32.33 4.46
C VAL A 336 -22.05 32.85 3.03
N THR A 337 -20.86 33.40 2.76
CA THR A 337 -20.45 33.82 1.41
C THR A 337 -19.89 32.62 0.66
N PRO A 338 -19.94 32.60 -0.68
CA PRO A 338 -19.36 31.52 -1.48
C PRO A 338 -17.87 31.29 -1.16
N LEU A 339 -17.12 32.36 -0.93
CA LEU A 339 -15.69 32.28 -0.61
C LEU A 339 -15.46 31.61 0.76
N ASN A 340 -16.15 32.03 1.82
CA ASN A 340 -15.99 31.44 3.15
C ASN A 340 -16.38 29.96 3.15
N ALA A 341 -17.49 29.63 2.48
CA ALA A 341 -17.97 28.26 2.34
C ALA A 341 -16.99 27.39 1.54
N PHE A 342 -16.44 27.91 0.44
CA PHE A 342 -15.39 27.23 -0.34
C PHE A 342 -14.16 26.93 0.52
N LEU A 343 -13.68 27.90 1.30
CA LEU A 343 -12.51 27.71 2.18
C LEU A 343 -12.75 26.65 3.25
N ILE A 344 -13.96 26.60 3.81
CA ILE A 344 -14.34 25.52 4.73
C ILE A 344 -14.28 24.17 4.02
N GLY A 345 -14.92 24.06 2.85
CA GLY A 345 -14.86 22.85 2.02
C GLY A 345 -13.43 22.39 1.74
N TYR A 346 -12.55 23.34 1.37
CA TYR A 346 -11.14 23.08 1.11
C TYR A 346 -10.36 22.61 2.35
N SER A 347 -10.69 23.13 3.54
CA SER A 347 -10.01 22.79 4.80
C SER A 347 -10.48 21.48 5.44
N LEU A 348 -11.66 20.97 5.08
CA LEU A 348 -12.26 19.80 5.72
C LEU A 348 -11.49 18.50 5.49
N ASP A 349 -10.70 18.41 4.42
CA ASP A 349 -9.97 17.18 4.11
C ASP A 349 -8.99 16.80 5.21
N SER A 350 -8.25 17.77 5.74
CA SER A 350 -7.30 17.55 6.84
C SER A 350 -7.98 17.07 8.12
N VAL A 351 -9.21 17.52 8.38
CA VAL A 351 -9.99 17.04 9.52
C VAL A 351 -10.40 15.59 9.30
N VAL A 352 -10.94 15.27 8.12
CA VAL A 352 -11.37 13.90 7.78
C VAL A 352 -10.20 12.93 7.79
N GLU A 353 -9.02 13.36 7.35
CA GLU A 353 -7.79 12.55 7.37
C GLU A 353 -7.40 12.18 8.81
N VAL A 354 -7.37 13.14 9.73
CA VAL A 354 -7.06 12.89 11.15
C VAL A 354 -8.05 11.92 11.78
N PHE A 355 -9.35 12.07 11.51
CA PHE A 355 -10.36 11.10 11.98
C PHE A 355 -10.22 9.73 11.30
N GLY A 356 -9.86 9.71 10.02
CA GLY A 356 -9.61 8.50 9.24
C GLY A 356 -8.49 7.66 9.85
N VAL A 357 -7.35 8.29 10.13
CA VAL A 357 -6.20 7.64 10.79
C VAL A 357 -6.60 7.06 12.14
N ALA A 358 -7.36 7.80 12.95
CA ALA A 358 -7.82 7.31 14.25
C ALA A 358 -8.77 6.10 14.13
N MET A 359 -9.67 6.09 13.15
CA MET A 359 -10.54 4.94 12.90
C MET A 359 -9.77 3.74 12.34
N GLU A 360 -8.78 3.99 11.49
CA GLU A 360 -7.91 2.95 10.94
C GLU A 360 -7.10 2.27 12.05
N GLN A 361 -6.49 3.04 12.96
CA GLN A 361 -5.82 2.50 14.14
C GLN A 361 -6.73 1.59 14.98
N ARG A 362 -8.00 1.97 15.16
CA ARG A 362 -8.99 1.13 15.85
C ARG A 362 -9.35 -0.13 15.06
N ALA A 363 -9.52 -0.01 13.75
CA ALA A 363 -9.82 -1.16 12.88
C ALA A 363 -8.67 -2.17 12.91
N THR A 364 -7.42 -1.71 12.87
CA THR A 364 -6.21 -2.52 13.01
C THR A 364 -6.15 -3.24 14.36
N ALA A 365 -6.43 -2.53 15.45
CA ALA A 365 -6.48 -3.13 16.79
C ALA A 365 -7.56 -4.25 16.86
N HIS A 366 -8.71 -4.03 16.23
CA HIS A 366 -9.73 -5.07 16.11
C HIS A 366 -9.28 -6.26 15.25
N MET A 367 -8.60 -6.00 14.13
CA MET A 367 -8.14 -7.05 13.21
C MET A 367 -7.11 -7.97 13.87
N SER A 368 -6.12 -7.42 14.58
CA SER A 368 -5.14 -8.22 15.34
C SER A 368 -5.81 -9.12 16.40
N THR A 369 -6.88 -8.62 17.03
CA THR A 369 -7.69 -9.40 17.98
C THR A 369 -8.43 -10.55 17.30
N ILE A 370 -8.98 -10.32 16.10
CA ILE A 370 -9.65 -11.36 15.30
C ILE A 370 -8.64 -12.40 14.82
N GLN A 371 -7.49 -11.97 14.27
CA GLN A 371 -6.42 -12.87 13.85
C GLN A 371 -5.97 -13.78 15.01
N ARG A 372 -5.76 -13.21 16.20
CA ARG A 372 -5.42 -14.01 17.40
C ARG A 372 -6.51 -15.03 17.75
N ARG A 373 -7.80 -14.69 17.59
CA ARG A 373 -8.91 -15.63 17.82
C ARG A 373 -8.98 -16.73 16.77
N ILE A 374 -8.64 -16.44 15.51
CA ILE A 374 -8.60 -17.43 14.42
C ILE A 374 -7.43 -18.38 14.65
N ALA A 375 -6.23 -17.84 14.93
CA ALA A 375 -5.05 -18.65 15.22
C ALA A 375 -5.30 -19.60 16.42
N ASN A 376 -5.94 -19.11 17.49
CA ASN A 376 -6.27 -19.93 18.66
C ASN A 376 -7.39 -20.96 18.41
N ARG A 377 -8.13 -20.88 17.30
CA ARG A 377 -9.21 -21.82 16.94
C ARG A 377 -8.78 -22.92 15.97
N SER A 378 -7.51 -22.95 15.54
CA SER A 378 -6.95 -24.00 14.69
C SER A 378 -6.07 -25.04 15.42
N PRO A 379 -6.39 -25.56 16.63
CA PRO A 379 -5.55 -26.59 17.26
C PRO A 379 -5.74 -28.02 16.70
N ASP A 380 -6.73 -28.29 15.83
CA ASP A 380 -7.07 -29.66 15.41
C ASP A 380 -7.16 -29.88 13.87
N ALA A 381 -6.32 -29.22 13.07
CA ALA A 381 -6.25 -29.45 11.61
C ALA A 381 -5.01 -30.25 11.21
#